data_AF-A0A495A7D9-F1
#
_entry.id   AF-A0A495A7D9-F1
#
_cell.length_a   1.000
_cell.length_b   1.000
_cell.length_c   1.000
_cell.angle_alpha   90.00
_cell.angle_beta   90.00
_cell.angle_gamma   90.00
#
_symmetry.space_group_name_H-M   'P 1'
#
loop_
_entity.id
_entity.type
_entity.pdbx_description
1 polymer ?
#
loop_
_entity_poly.entity_id
_entity_poly.type
_entity_poly.pdbx_seq_one_letter_code
_entity_poly.pdbx_strand_id
1 'polypeptide(L)'
;MIQSVLTIGGILAFVAFVLSLLLVKATPKEKYTAYIPAFLLAIVGFAFVFTSGFADNELMGAPVGGWGIACLFSAAIGFIFTSIFDAYQNANA
;
A
#
# COMPACT_ATOMS: atom_id res chain seq x y z
N MET A 1 19.80 0.12 4.92
CA MET A 1 18.85 0.59 3.87
C MET A 1 17.84 -0.49 3.48
N ILE A 2 18.25 -1.62 2.88
CA ILE A 2 17.31 -2.68 2.43
C ILE A 2 16.47 -3.25 3.58
N GLN A 3 17.09 -3.61 4.70
CA GLN A 3 16.38 -4.15 5.87
C GLN A 3 15.30 -3.17 6.40
N SER A 4 15.64 -1.89 6.54
CA SER A 4 14.69 -0.86 7.00
C SER A 4 13.51 -0.71 6.05
N VAL A 5 13.76 -0.64 4.74
CA VAL A 5 12.71 -0.52 3.70
C VAL A 5 11.81 -1.75 3.68
N LEU A 6 12.37 -2.96 3.79
CA LEU A 6 11.58 -4.20 3.87
C LEU A 6 10.76 -4.28 5.16
N THR A 7 11.30 -3.81 6.29
CA THR A 7 10.57 -3.81 7.58
C THR A 7 9.41 -2.82 7.53
N ILE A 8 9.66 -1.59 7.08
CA ILE A 8 8.64 -0.54 6.94
C ILE A 8 7.58 -0.97 5.92
N GLY A 9 8.01 -1.46 4.75
CA GLY A 9 7.12 -1.96 3.70
C GLY A 9 6.31 -3.17 4.15
N GLY A 10 6.89 -4.08 4.92
CA GLY A 10 6.17 -5.22 5.49
C GLY A 10 5.06 -4.79 6.46
N ILE A 11 5.35 -3.83 7.34
CA ILE A 11 4.36 -3.29 8.29
C ILE A 11 3.25 -2.55 7.54
N LEU A 12 3.60 -1.66 6.60
CA LEU A 12 2.64 -0.92 5.79
C LEU A 12 1.77 -1.84 4.94
N ALA A 13 2.36 -2.88 4.33
CA ALA A 13 1.62 -3.89 3.58
C ALA A 13 0.63 -4.63 4.47
N PHE A 14 1.04 -5.02 5.68
CA PHE A 14 0.15 -5.69 6.64
C PHE A 14 -1.01 -4.79 7.08
N VAL A 15 -0.74 -3.51 7.38
CA VAL A 15 -1.78 -2.54 7.74
C VAL A 15 -2.74 -2.30 6.57
N ALA A 16 -2.22 -2.10 5.35
CA ALA A 16 -3.03 -1.93 4.16
C ALA A 16 -3.92 -3.15 3.89
N PHE A 17 -3.35 -4.35 4.05
CA PHE A 17 -4.07 -5.61 3.93
C PHE A 17 -5.23 -5.72 4.93
N VAL A 18 -4.98 -5.44 6.22
CA VAL A 18 -6.02 -5.48 7.25
C VAL A 18 -7.12 -4.45 6.97
N LEU A 19 -6.76 -3.23 6.58
CA LEU A 19 -7.73 -2.20 6.21
C LEU A 19 -8.58 -2.62 5.01
N SER A 20 -7.95 -3.09 3.93
CA SER A 20 -8.64 -3.58 2.74
C SER A 20 -9.57 -4.74 3.08
N LEU A 21 -9.16 -5.69 3.92
CA LEU A 21 -10.02 -6.79 4.40
C LEU A 21 -11.27 -6.29 5.15
N LEU A 22 -11.10 -5.32 6.05
CA LEU A 22 -12.22 -4.73 6.78
C LEU A 22 -13.17 -3.99 5.83
N LEU A 23 -12.62 -3.25 4.86
CA LEU A 23 -13.38 -2.52 3.85
C LEU A 23 -14.16 -3.45 2.90
N VAL A 24 -13.56 -4.57 2.47
CA VAL A 24 -14.23 -5.60 1.67
C VAL A 24 -15.45 -6.18 2.40
N LYS A 25 -15.38 -6.33 3.73
CA LYS A 25 -16.51 -6.84 4.53
C LYS A 25 -17.56 -5.77 4.86
N ALA A 26 -17.14 -4.52 5.05
CA ALA A 26 -18.01 -3.44 5.52
C ALA A 26 -18.73 -2.69 4.39
N THR A 27 -18.28 -2.82 3.14
CA THR A 27 -18.77 -2.00 2.02
C THR A 27 -19.60 -2.84 1.03
N PRO A 28 -20.63 -2.26 0.38
CA PRO A 28 -21.39 -2.96 -0.66
C PRO A 28 -20.48 -3.41 -1.82
N LYS A 29 -20.74 -4.61 -2.37
CA LYS A 29 -19.95 -5.25 -3.46
C LYS A 29 -19.72 -4.37 -4.68
N GLU A 30 -20.60 -3.40 -4.93
CA GLU A 30 -20.53 -2.50 -6.10
C GLU A 30 -19.50 -1.38 -5.96
N LYS A 31 -18.92 -1.17 -4.76
CA LYS A 31 -17.96 -0.09 -4.54
C LYS A 31 -16.55 -0.62 -4.36
N TYR A 32 -15.64 -0.19 -5.23
CA TYR A 32 -14.18 -0.43 -5.17
C TYR A 32 -13.48 0.25 -3.97
N THR A 33 -14.20 0.54 -2.88
CA THR A 33 -13.70 1.26 -1.70
C THR A 33 -12.58 0.50 -1.00
N ALA A 34 -12.56 -0.82 -1.10
CA ALA A 34 -11.47 -1.65 -0.57
C ALA A 34 -10.10 -1.39 -1.21
N TYR A 35 -10.07 -0.79 -2.40
CA TYR A 35 -8.83 -0.44 -3.10
C TYR A 35 -8.26 0.92 -2.67
N ILE A 36 -9.03 1.75 -1.94
CA ILE A 36 -8.61 3.10 -1.53
C ILE A 36 -7.30 3.09 -0.72
N PRO A 37 -7.10 2.22 0.29
CA PRO A 37 -5.86 2.20 1.06
C PRO A 37 -4.63 1.93 0.18
N ALA A 38 -4.72 0.95 -0.71
CA ALA A 38 -3.63 0.61 -1.64
C ALA A 38 -3.36 1.75 -2.63
N PHE A 39 -4.42 2.41 -3.12
CA PHE A 39 -4.30 3.54 -4.05
C PHE A 39 -3.66 4.76 -3.40
N LEU A 40 -4.00 5.07 -2.14
CA LEU A 40 -3.36 6.14 -1.38
C LEU A 40 -1.86 5.86 -1.19
N LEU A 41 -1.50 4.63 -0.84
CA LEU A 41 -0.09 4.24 -0.70
C LEU A 41 0.67 4.33 -2.03
N ALA A 42 0.02 4.03 -3.15
CA ALA A 42 0.63 4.20 -4.47
C ALA A 42 0.93 5.68 -4.76
N ILE A 43 -0.04 6.56 -4.57
CA ILE A 43 0.13 8.00 -4.81
C ILE A 43 1.23 8.58 -3.91
N VAL A 44 1.18 8.28 -2.61
CA VAL A 44 2.17 8.75 -1.64
C VAL A 44 3.55 8.18 -1.96
N GLY A 45 3.62 6.92 -2.36
CA GLY A 45 4.87 6.27 -2.78
C GLY A 45 5.49 6.96 -3.99
N PHE A 46 4.70 7.26 -5.03
CA PHE A 46 5.17 8.01 -6.18
C PHE A 46 5.63 9.42 -5.80
N ALA A 47 4.88 10.13 -4.97
CA ALA A 47 5.26 11.46 -4.50
C ALA A 47 6.63 11.43 -3.79
N PHE A 48 6.88 10.43 -2.92
CA PHE A 48 8.17 10.27 -2.26
C PHE A 48 9.30 9.89 -3.21
N VAL A 49 9.05 9.00 -4.18
CA VAL A 49 10.07 8.66 -5.20
C VAL A 49 10.44 9.88 -6.03
N PHE A 50 9.46 10.64 -6.53
CA PHE A 50 9.73 11.82 -7.35
C PHE A 50 10.42 12.93 -6.57
N THR A 51 10.07 13.14 -5.30
CA THR A 51 10.71 14.15 -4.46
C THR A 51 12.11 13.74 -3.99
N SER A 52 12.42 12.44 -3.95
CA SER A 52 13.74 11.95 -3.53
C SER A 52 14.90 12.42 -4.42
N GLY A 53 14.65 12.72 -5.69
CA GLY A 53 15.67 13.29 -6.59
C GLY A 53 16.02 14.76 -6.29
N PHE A 54 15.19 15.46 -5.50
CA PHE A 54 15.36 16.88 -5.16
C PHE A 54 15.73 17.10 -3.70
N ALA A 55 15.57 16.09 -2.85
CA ALA A 55 15.77 16.17 -1.41
C ALA A 55 16.53 14.96 -0.91
N ASP A 56 17.79 15.16 -0.50
CA ASP A 56 18.63 14.13 0.12
C ASP A 56 18.36 14.05 1.63
N ASN A 57 17.08 13.97 1.98
CA ASN A 57 16.60 13.99 3.35
C ASN A 57 16.39 12.57 3.85
N GLU A 58 16.85 12.30 5.07
CA GLU A 58 16.51 11.09 5.80
C GLU A 58 15.29 11.33 6.69
N LEU A 59 14.28 10.47 6.56
CA LEU A 59 13.09 10.48 7.38
C LEU A 59 13.10 9.24 8.28
N MET A 60 13.16 9.42 9.60
CA MET A 60 13.11 8.34 10.59
C MET A 60 14.12 7.19 10.32
N GLY A 61 15.34 7.53 9.91
CA GLY A 61 16.42 6.56 9.67
C GLY A 61 16.35 5.82 8.33
N ALA A 62 15.50 6.26 7.39
CA ALA A 62 15.50 5.82 6.00
C ALA A 62 15.43 7.01 5.04
N PRO A 63 16.12 6.96 3.89
CA PRO A 63 16.02 8.01 2.88
C PRO A 63 14.59 8.14 2.36
N VAL A 64 14.19 9.34 1.95
CA VAL A 64 12.85 9.62 1.39
C VAL A 64 12.52 8.67 0.21
N GLY A 65 13.50 8.38 -0.65
CA GLY A 65 13.31 7.40 -1.73
C GLY A 65 13.02 5.98 -1.23
N GLY A 66 13.59 5.58 -0.09
CA GLY A 66 13.32 4.31 0.57
C GLY A 66 11.89 4.21 1.11
N TRP A 67 11.36 5.30 1.68
CA TRP A 67 9.94 5.39 2.05
C TRP A 67 9.02 5.30 0.83
N GLY A 68 9.39 5.93 -0.28
CA GLY A 68 8.66 5.83 -1.54
C GLY A 68 8.55 4.40 -2.03
N ILE A 69 9.67 3.67 -2.07
CA ILE A 69 9.69 2.25 -2.46
C ILE A 69 8.88 1.38 -1.49
N ALA A 70 8.99 1.60 -0.18
CA ALA A 70 8.21 0.87 0.82
C ALA A 70 6.70 1.06 0.63
N CYS A 71 6.25 2.29 0.37
CA CYS A 71 4.85 2.61 0.08
C CYS A 71 4.37 1.95 -1.21
N LEU A 72 5.14 2.02 -2.30
CA LEU A 72 4.79 1.39 -3.58
C LEU A 72 4.72 -0.14 -3.48
N PHE A 73 5.68 -0.75 -2.76
CA PHE A 73 5.67 -2.19 -2.48
C PHE A 73 4.43 -2.59 -1.69
N SER A 74 4.10 -1.84 -0.64
CA SER A 74 2.92 -2.07 0.19
C SER A 74 1.62 -1.90 -0.59
N ALA A 75 1.56 -0.90 -1.47
CA ALA A 75 0.42 -0.69 -2.37
C ALA A 75 0.22 -1.88 -3.31
N ALA A 76 1.30 -2.37 -3.94
CA ALA A 76 1.23 -3.52 -4.84
C ALA A 76 0.67 -4.77 -4.13
N ILE A 77 1.17 -5.06 -2.92
CA ILE A 77 0.64 -6.15 -2.09
C ILE A 77 -0.84 -5.92 -1.75
N GLY A 78 -1.20 -4.70 -1.33
CA GLY A 78 -2.58 -4.34 -1.02
C GLY A 78 -3.53 -4.54 -2.22
N PHE A 79 -3.11 -4.16 -3.43
CA PHE A 79 -3.86 -4.38 -4.66
C PHE A 79 -4.06 -5.86 -4.96
N ILE A 80 -3.00 -6.67 -4.86
CA ILE A 80 -3.06 -8.11 -5.12
C ILE A 80 -4.03 -8.80 -4.15
N PHE A 81 -3.92 -8.55 -2.85
CA PHE A 81 -4.81 -9.19 -1.90
C PHE A 81 -6.26 -8.71 -2.04
N THR A 82 -6.46 -7.42 -2.24
CA THR A 82 -7.82 -6.88 -2.43
C THR A 82 -8.48 -7.49 -3.65
N SER A 83 -7.77 -7.64 -4.77
CA SER A 83 -8.32 -8.25 -5.99
C SER A 83 -8.64 -9.73 -5.81
N ILE A 84 -7.84 -10.47 -5.04
CA ILE A 84 -8.14 -11.86 -4.67
C ILE A 84 -9.45 -11.93 -3.88
N PHE A 85 -9.62 -11.11 -2.83
CA PHE A 85 -10.84 -11.16 -2.01
C PHE A 85 -12.09 -10.69 -2.75
N ASP A 86 -11.94 -9.66 -3.58
CA ASP A 86 -13.01 -9.15 -4.44
C ASP A 86 -13.47 -10.23 -5.44
N ALA A 87 -12.52 -10.96 -6.05
CA ALA A 87 -12.83 -12.11 -6.91
C ALA A 87 -13.57 -13.21 -6.14
N TYR A 88 -13.18 -13.53 -4.90
CA TYR A 88 -13.89 -14.52 -4.07
C TYR A 88 -15.31 -14.08 -3.66
N GLN A 89 -15.54 -12.79 -3.40
CA GLN A 89 -16.87 -12.27 -3.05
C GLN A 89 -17.84 -12.25 -4.23
N ASN A 90 -17.32 -12.04 -5.44
CA ASN A 90 -18.12 -12.01 -6.67
C ASN A 90 -18.27 -13.38 -7.32
N ALA A 91 -17.34 -14.32 -7.12
CA ALA A 91 -17.48 -15.70 -7.60
C ALA A 91 -18.56 -16.51 -6.85
N ASN A 92 -18.95 -16.08 -5.65
CA ASN A 92 -20.02 -16.68 -4.85
C ASN A 92 -21.34 -15.87 -4.91
N ALA A 93 -21.46 -14.92 -5.83
CA ALA A 93 -22.68 -14.14 -6.10
C ALA A 93 -23.43 -14.75 -7.30
#